data_AF-A0A7S3XP01-F1
#
_entry.id   AF-A0A7S3XP01-F1
#
_cell.length_a   1.000
_cell.length_b   1.000
_cell.length_c   1.000
_cell.angle_alpha   90.00
_cell.angle_beta   90.00
_cell.angle_gamma   90.00
#
_symmetry.space_group_name_H-M   'P 1'
#
loop_
_entity.id
_entity.type
_entity.pdbx_description
1 polymer ?
#
loop_
_entity_poly.entity_id
_entity_poly.type
_entity_poly.pdbx_seq_one_letter_code
_entity_poly.pdbx_strand_id
1 'polypeptide(L)'
;MINLGRDASLAFLWRGIRMPRSARCRCRSIIHQSSQPPDTDRPVERAQKGDLTNKPQQFYTEQFTTPESVSMETIAVVRSPYKERFGTPRQPVVTKGTLGGSAQIGEIVFKKNRNFEIALQDLEGFEYCWLITYFHLNKGWNPKVKPPRGKHDAKLGLFATRSPHRPNPIGLSACKIHSVDHRQGVVRVAGLDLLDGTPVLDLKPYVPYADAFPHARAGWLNSSDRVTVDDLAEADRLDYWPPPKHIK
;
A
#
# COMPACT_ATOMS: atom_id res chain seq x y z
N MET A 1 55.96 13.38 33.55
CA MET A 1 54.74 13.72 34.33
C MET A 1 53.62 12.80 33.83
N ILE A 2 53.38 11.69 34.55
CA ILE A 2 52.10 11.33 35.21
C ILE A 2 50.93 11.28 34.20
N ASN A 3 50.52 10.16 33.60
CA ASN A 3 49.98 8.87 34.06
C ASN A 3 48.53 8.89 34.59
N LEU A 4 47.75 7.90 34.11
CA LEU A 4 46.52 7.27 34.62
C LEU A 4 45.14 7.89 34.33
N GLY A 5 44.22 7.02 33.88
CA GLY A 5 42.78 7.22 33.86
C GLY A 5 42.01 6.20 32.99
N ARG A 6 41.89 4.96 33.48
CA ARG A 6 40.93 3.94 33.01
C ARG A 6 39.51 4.24 33.56
N ASP A 7 38.55 3.43 33.08
CA ASP A 7 37.21 3.16 33.63
C ASP A 7 36.11 4.15 33.29
N ALA A 8 34.84 3.77 33.15
CA ALA A 8 34.14 2.51 32.96
C ALA A 8 32.67 2.89 32.68
N SER A 9 31.89 1.94 32.14
CA SER A 9 30.47 1.69 32.44
C SER A 9 29.56 2.87 32.78
N LEU A 10 28.47 3.06 32.04
CA LEU A 10 27.17 3.43 32.62
C LEU A 10 26.04 3.21 31.60
N ALA A 11 25.42 2.03 31.72
CA ALA A 11 24.05 1.80 31.31
C ALA A 11 23.13 2.59 32.26
N PHE A 12 22.33 3.54 31.74
CA PHE A 12 21.20 4.15 32.45
C PHE A 12 20.06 4.32 31.45
N LEU A 13 19.05 3.45 31.55
CA LEU A 13 17.78 3.66 32.27
C LEU A 13 16.72 4.32 31.37
N TRP A 14 15.92 3.47 30.74
CA TRP A 14 14.62 3.82 30.18
C TRP A 14 13.67 4.12 31.35
N ARG A 15 13.53 5.39 31.73
CA ARG A 15 12.48 5.82 32.66
C ARG A 15 11.19 6.05 31.89
N GLY A 16 10.17 5.27 32.23
CA GLY A 16 8.85 5.32 31.66
C GLY A 16 8.15 6.66 31.85
N ILE A 17 7.50 7.12 30.79
CA ILE A 17 6.57 8.24 30.81
C ILE A 17 5.16 7.68 31.04
N ARG A 18 4.59 8.00 32.21
CA ARG A 18 3.18 7.77 32.56
C ARG A 18 2.30 8.77 31.80
N MET A 19 1.37 8.27 30.99
CA MET A 19 0.24 9.04 30.45
C MET A 19 -0.93 9.04 31.47
N PRO A 20 -1.66 10.16 31.65
CA PRO A 20 -2.77 10.25 32.59
C PRO A 20 -4.03 9.53 32.07
N ARG A 21 -4.67 8.74 32.94
CA ARG A 21 -5.95 8.05 32.69
C ARG A 21 -7.11 8.93 33.14
N SER A 22 -7.87 9.51 32.20
CA SER A 22 -9.19 10.09 32.49
C SER A 22 -10.20 9.78 31.38
N ALA A 23 -10.88 8.64 31.50
CA ALA A 23 -12.25 8.41 31.03
C ALA A 23 -12.70 7.04 31.58
N ARG A 24 -13.20 7.01 32.82
CA ARG A 24 -13.83 5.80 33.40
C ARG A 24 -15.27 5.72 32.94
N CYS A 25 -15.58 4.75 32.07
CA CYS A 25 -16.93 4.24 31.90
C CYS A 25 -17.38 3.53 33.20
N ARG A 26 -18.56 3.89 33.70
CA ARG A 26 -19.15 3.32 34.92
C ARG A 26 -19.95 2.06 34.56
N CYS A 27 -19.43 0.89 34.91
CA CYS A 27 -20.29 -0.26 35.21
C CYS A 27 -20.20 -0.53 36.72
N ARG A 28 -21.28 -0.21 37.43
CA ARG A 28 -21.51 -0.63 38.81
C ARG A 28 -22.08 -2.05 38.77
N SER A 29 -21.48 -2.99 39.49
CA SER A 29 -22.23 -4.04 40.18
C SER A 29 -21.34 -4.81 41.16
N ILE A 30 -21.70 -4.67 42.44
CA ILE A 30 -21.62 -5.68 43.50
C ILE A 30 -20.22 -6.02 44.02
N ILE A 31 -19.86 -5.36 45.13
CA ILE A 31 -18.80 -5.78 46.04
C ILE A 31 -19.49 -6.54 47.18
N HIS A 32 -19.26 -7.85 47.28
CA HIS A 32 -19.39 -8.58 48.53
C HIS A 32 -17.99 -8.80 49.10
N GLN A 33 -17.84 -8.45 50.37
CA GLN A 33 -16.60 -8.49 51.13
C GLN A 33 -16.13 -9.94 51.31
N SER A 34 -14.89 -10.25 50.94
CA SER A 34 -14.12 -11.30 51.60
C SER A 34 -12.70 -10.80 51.84
N SER A 35 -12.40 -10.57 53.11
CA SER A 35 -11.11 -10.14 53.62
C SER A 35 -10.33 -11.36 54.07
N GLN A 36 -9.53 -11.95 53.18
CA GLN A 36 -8.39 -12.78 53.58
C GLN A 36 -7.19 -12.45 52.67
N PRO A 37 -5.97 -12.30 53.24
CA PRO A 37 -4.78 -12.14 52.43
C PRO A 37 -4.52 -13.42 51.62
N PRO A 38 -3.95 -13.31 50.40
CA PRO A 38 -3.67 -14.49 49.59
C PRO A 38 -2.63 -15.37 50.29
N ASP A 39 -3.00 -16.63 50.47
CA ASP A 39 -2.16 -17.73 50.95
C ASP A 39 -0.94 -17.91 50.03
N THR A 40 0.25 -17.57 50.55
CA THR A 40 1.52 -17.57 49.80
C THR A 40 2.21 -18.94 49.71
N ASP A 41 1.60 -20.00 50.26
CA ASP A 41 2.24 -21.33 50.36
C ASP A 41 1.68 -22.38 49.39
N ARG A 42 0.87 -21.99 48.39
CA ARG A 42 0.48 -22.92 47.32
C ARG A 42 1.63 -23.10 46.32
N PRO A 43 2.12 -24.33 46.08
CA PRO A 43 3.04 -24.60 44.99
C PRO A 43 2.36 -24.19 43.68
N VAL A 44 2.97 -23.29 42.93
CA VAL A 44 2.53 -22.97 41.57
C VAL A 44 2.77 -24.22 40.73
N GLU A 45 1.71 -24.97 40.46
CA GLU A 45 1.76 -26.13 39.59
C GLU A 45 2.26 -25.65 38.21
N ARG A 46 3.51 -25.99 37.87
CA ARG A 46 4.07 -25.66 36.57
C ARG A 46 3.21 -26.36 35.54
N ALA A 47 2.51 -25.57 34.73
CA ALA A 47 1.80 -26.05 33.55
C ALA A 47 2.72 -27.03 32.81
N GLN A 48 2.26 -28.28 32.67
CA GLN A 48 2.97 -29.30 31.92
C GLN A 48 3.28 -28.73 30.53
N LYS A 49 4.55 -28.77 30.12
CA LYS A 49 4.96 -28.37 28.77
C LYS A 49 4.10 -29.19 27.79
N GLY A 50 3.20 -28.51 27.09
CA GLY A 50 2.39 -29.10 26.04
C GLY A 50 3.25 -29.87 25.05
N ASP A 51 2.69 -30.97 24.58
CA ASP A 51 3.29 -31.90 23.62
C ASP A 51 4.06 -31.17 22.49
N LEU A 52 5.37 -31.40 22.43
CA LEU A 52 6.28 -30.74 21.47
C LEU A 52 6.20 -31.33 20.06
N THR A 53 5.34 -32.34 19.83
CA THR A 53 5.18 -33.02 18.54
C THR A 53 4.45 -32.19 17.49
N ASN A 54 3.77 -31.11 17.89
CA ASN A 54 2.97 -30.26 16.99
C ASN A 54 3.56 -28.86 16.78
N LYS A 55 4.89 -28.73 16.79
CA LYS A 55 5.54 -27.47 16.40
C LYS A 55 5.31 -27.22 14.91
N PRO A 56 4.77 -26.05 14.51
CA PRO A 56 4.71 -25.70 13.09
C PRO A 56 6.13 -25.76 12.54
N GLN A 57 6.25 -26.35 11.35
CA GLN A 57 7.52 -26.50 10.66
C GLN A 57 8.26 -25.17 10.62
N GLN A 58 9.52 -25.16 11.04
CA GLN A 58 10.28 -23.90 11.18
C GLN A 58 11.02 -23.52 9.89
N PHE A 59 11.30 -24.51 9.02
CA PHE A 59 12.09 -24.33 7.79
C PHE A 59 11.26 -24.73 6.57
N TYR A 60 10.44 -23.82 6.06
CA TYR A 60 9.62 -24.04 4.86
C TYR A 60 10.42 -23.95 3.55
N THR A 61 11.60 -23.32 3.58
CA THR A 61 12.43 -23.03 2.39
C THR A 61 13.23 -24.23 1.86
N GLU A 62 13.35 -25.29 2.65
CA GLU A 62 14.04 -26.52 2.24
C GLU A 62 13.14 -27.48 1.45
N GLN A 63 11.84 -27.18 1.36
CA GLN A 63 10.83 -28.10 0.85
C GLN A 63 10.18 -27.68 -0.47
N PHE A 64 10.65 -26.61 -1.12
CA PHE A 64 10.16 -26.23 -2.43
C PHE A 64 11.28 -25.71 -3.34
N THR A 65 11.13 -25.98 -4.62
CA THR A 65 11.91 -25.33 -5.68
C THR A 65 11.22 -24.03 -6.07
N THR A 66 12.00 -22.96 -6.25
CA THR A 66 11.44 -21.68 -6.71
C THR A 66 10.89 -21.85 -8.13
N PRO A 67 9.59 -21.60 -8.37
CA PRO A 67 9.03 -21.73 -9.72
C PRO A 67 9.59 -20.64 -10.63
N GLU A 68 9.94 -21.00 -11.87
CA GLU A 68 10.43 -20.04 -12.88
C GLU A 68 9.31 -19.15 -13.44
N SER A 69 8.05 -19.57 -13.32
CA SER A 69 6.89 -18.82 -13.78
C SER A 69 5.68 -19.04 -12.86
N VAL A 70 4.77 -18.07 -12.87
CA VAL A 70 3.53 -18.12 -12.10
C VAL A 70 2.36 -17.69 -12.99
N SER A 71 1.21 -18.34 -12.81
CA SER A 71 -0.04 -17.95 -13.45
C SER A 71 -0.95 -17.27 -12.42
N MET A 72 -1.65 -16.22 -12.83
CA MET A 72 -2.56 -15.46 -11.97
C MET A 72 -3.91 -15.29 -12.64
N GLU A 73 -4.98 -15.42 -11.86
CA GLU A 73 -6.32 -15.11 -12.30
C GLU A 73 -6.71 -13.70 -11.89
N THR A 74 -7.37 -12.97 -12.78
CA THR A 74 -7.88 -11.64 -12.45
C THR A 74 -9.09 -11.74 -11.51
N ILE A 75 -9.18 -10.84 -10.54
CA ILE A 75 -10.25 -10.82 -9.53
C ILE A 75 -11.32 -9.78 -9.83
N ALA A 76 -10.97 -8.71 -10.55
CA ALA A 76 -11.86 -7.62 -10.90
C ALA A 76 -11.47 -6.96 -12.24
N VAL A 77 -12.32 -6.08 -12.76
CA VAL A 77 -11.96 -5.07 -13.78
C VAL A 77 -12.12 -3.67 -13.22
N VAL A 78 -11.24 -2.79 -13.67
CA VAL A 78 -11.41 -1.35 -13.53
C VAL A 78 -12.48 -0.87 -14.51
N ARG A 79 -13.40 -0.05 -14.02
CA ARG A 79 -14.28 0.82 -14.79
C ARG A 79 -13.89 2.27 -14.55
N SER A 80 -13.34 2.93 -15.56
CA SER A 80 -12.84 4.30 -15.44
C SER A 80 -13.31 5.16 -16.62
N PRO A 81 -13.29 6.50 -16.50
CA PRO A 81 -13.60 7.37 -17.64
C PRO A 81 -12.49 7.36 -18.71
N TYR A 82 -11.34 6.75 -18.44
CA TYR A 82 -10.18 6.80 -19.33
C TYR A 82 -10.20 5.67 -20.35
N LYS A 83 -10.55 5.99 -21.61
CA LYS A 83 -10.61 5.01 -22.71
C LYS A 83 -9.40 5.03 -23.63
N GLU A 84 -8.58 6.07 -23.53
CA GLU A 84 -7.39 6.28 -24.36
C GLU A 84 -6.18 6.51 -23.44
N ARG A 85 -5.00 6.03 -23.86
CA ARG A 85 -3.75 6.21 -23.10
C ARG A 85 -3.42 7.69 -22.91
N PHE A 86 -3.72 8.47 -23.93
CA PHE A 86 -3.63 9.92 -23.90
C PHE A 86 -4.83 10.46 -23.14
N GLY A 87 -4.62 11.10 -21.99
CA GLY A 87 -5.69 11.56 -21.10
C GLY A 87 -5.77 10.80 -19.79
N THR A 88 -5.19 9.59 -19.70
CA THR A 88 -5.02 8.88 -18.42
C THR A 88 -3.95 9.58 -17.57
N PRO A 89 -4.20 9.88 -16.28
CA PRO A 89 -3.15 10.40 -15.42
C PRO A 89 -1.94 9.48 -15.40
N ARG A 90 -0.74 10.07 -15.35
CA ARG A 90 0.51 9.30 -15.29
C ARG A 90 0.72 8.66 -13.91
N GLN A 91 0.12 9.23 -12.86
CA GLN A 91 0.15 8.71 -11.49
C GLN A 91 -1.16 9.06 -10.75
N PRO A 92 -1.60 8.23 -9.78
CA PRO A 92 -2.87 8.38 -9.05
C PRO A 92 -3.07 9.74 -8.37
N VAL A 93 -1.97 10.31 -7.87
CA VAL A 93 -1.95 11.56 -7.09
C VAL A 93 -1.84 12.80 -8.00
N VAL A 94 -1.45 12.61 -9.27
CA VAL A 94 -1.29 13.72 -10.22
C VAL A 94 -2.62 13.95 -10.93
N THR A 95 -3.43 14.85 -10.38
CA THR A 95 -4.76 15.24 -10.89
C THR A 95 -4.74 16.50 -11.76
N LYS A 96 -3.63 17.25 -11.75
CA LYS A 96 -3.39 18.34 -12.71
C LYS A 96 -3.14 17.72 -14.09
N GLY A 97 -4.01 18.02 -15.06
CA GLY A 97 -3.94 17.48 -16.43
C GLY A 97 -4.90 16.32 -16.75
N THR A 98 -5.71 15.86 -15.79
CA THR A 98 -6.77 14.87 -16.05
C THR A 98 -8.07 15.55 -16.50
N LEU A 99 -8.97 14.80 -17.14
CA LEU A 99 -10.36 15.21 -17.38
C LEU A 99 -10.94 15.85 -16.09
N GLY A 100 -11.28 17.14 -16.15
CA GLY A 100 -11.94 17.87 -15.06
C GLY A 100 -11.06 18.36 -13.89
N GLY A 101 -9.72 18.30 -13.96
CA GLY A 101 -8.82 18.92 -12.96
C GLY A 101 -8.97 18.41 -11.52
N SER A 102 -9.63 17.27 -11.34
CA SER A 102 -9.94 16.64 -10.05
C SER A 102 -9.82 15.12 -10.18
N ALA A 103 -9.54 14.44 -9.06
CA ALA A 103 -9.45 12.99 -9.02
C ALA A 103 -10.78 12.37 -9.46
N GLN A 104 -10.79 11.77 -10.66
CA GLN A 104 -11.99 11.12 -11.17
C GLN A 104 -12.32 9.88 -10.33
N ILE A 105 -13.62 9.68 -10.09
CA ILE A 105 -14.13 8.45 -9.47
C ILE A 105 -14.23 7.39 -10.57
N GLY A 106 -13.72 6.19 -10.27
CA GLY A 106 -14.05 4.99 -11.02
C GLY A 106 -14.38 3.84 -10.10
N GLU A 107 -14.58 2.67 -10.68
CA GLU A 107 -15.09 1.50 -9.98
C GLU A 107 -14.18 0.31 -10.20
N ILE A 108 -14.01 -0.49 -9.15
CA ILE A 108 -13.40 -1.81 -9.21
C ILE A 108 -14.53 -2.81 -9.12
N VAL A 109 -14.83 -3.48 -10.23
CA VAL A 109 -15.96 -4.41 -10.35
C VAL A 109 -15.43 -5.83 -10.24
N PHE A 110 -15.68 -6.47 -9.10
CA PHE A 110 -15.21 -7.82 -8.80
C PHE A 110 -15.98 -8.88 -9.58
N LYS A 111 -15.29 -9.97 -9.93
CA LYS A 111 -15.90 -11.11 -10.59
C LYS A 111 -16.90 -11.79 -9.66
N LYS A 112 -18.03 -12.21 -10.22
CA LYS A 112 -19.08 -12.94 -9.50
C LYS A 112 -18.68 -14.39 -9.23
N ASN A 113 -19.42 -15.06 -8.35
CA ASN A 113 -19.30 -16.50 -8.04
C ASN A 113 -17.95 -16.90 -7.44
N ARG A 114 -17.30 -16.00 -6.71
CA ARG A 114 -16.02 -16.25 -6.01
C ARG A 114 -16.03 -15.83 -4.54
N ASN A 115 -17.21 -15.46 -4.01
CA ASN A 115 -17.38 -14.95 -2.65
C ASN A 115 -16.58 -13.68 -2.35
N PHE A 116 -16.30 -12.87 -3.38
CA PHE A 116 -15.56 -11.61 -3.20
C PHE A 116 -16.38 -10.56 -2.45
N GLU A 117 -17.71 -10.64 -2.51
CA GLU A 117 -18.62 -9.86 -1.68
C GLU A 117 -18.39 -10.09 -0.18
N ILE A 118 -17.93 -11.28 0.21
CA ILE A 118 -17.54 -11.59 1.60
C ILE A 118 -16.11 -11.09 1.85
N ALA A 119 -15.20 -11.30 0.89
CA ALA A 119 -13.81 -10.86 1.01
C ALA A 119 -13.63 -9.33 1.08
N LEU A 120 -14.63 -8.57 0.64
CA LEU A 120 -14.65 -7.11 0.69
C LEU A 120 -15.09 -6.55 2.05
N GLN A 121 -15.59 -7.38 2.97
CA GLN A 121 -16.01 -6.95 4.31
C GLN A 121 -14.90 -6.18 5.02
N ASP A 122 -15.30 -5.15 5.79
CA ASP A 122 -14.43 -4.25 6.57
C ASP A 122 -13.52 -3.33 5.74
N LEU A 123 -13.55 -3.40 4.39
CA LEU A 123 -12.73 -2.55 3.54
C LEU A 123 -13.09 -1.06 3.69
N GLU A 124 -14.35 -0.73 3.98
CA GLU A 124 -14.81 0.63 4.29
C GLU A 124 -14.12 1.27 5.51
N GLY A 125 -13.47 0.48 6.36
CA GLY A 125 -12.67 0.98 7.48
C GLY A 125 -11.36 1.65 7.05
N PHE A 126 -10.95 1.50 5.78
CA PHE A 126 -9.72 2.07 5.23
C PHE A 126 -10.00 3.27 4.32
N GLU A 127 -9.19 4.32 4.44
CA GLU A 127 -9.31 5.48 3.57
C GLU A 127 -8.68 5.24 2.18
N TYR A 128 -7.64 4.41 2.12
CA TYR A 128 -6.90 4.10 0.89
C TYR A 128 -6.72 2.59 0.72
N CYS A 129 -6.59 2.16 -0.54
CA CYS A 129 -6.18 0.82 -0.90
C CYS A 129 -5.04 0.84 -1.92
N TRP A 130 -4.23 -0.22 -1.88
CA TRP A 130 -3.38 -0.62 -2.99
C TRP A 130 -4.19 -1.45 -3.98
N LEU A 131 -4.08 -1.08 -5.25
CA LEU A 131 -4.61 -1.83 -6.35
C LEU A 131 -3.45 -2.40 -7.17
N ILE A 132 -3.41 -3.72 -7.34
CA ILE A 132 -2.44 -4.42 -8.18
C ILE A 132 -3.13 -4.81 -9.48
N THR A 133 -2.62 -4.31 -10.60
CA THR A 133 -3.26 -4.48 -11.91
C THR A 133 -2.33 -5.08 -12.94
N TYR A 134 -2.89 -5.51 -14.07
CA TYR A 134 -2.12 -6.03 -15.19
C TYR A 134 -2.32 -5.15 -16.42
N PHE A 135 -1.25 -4.53 -16.93
CA PHE A 135 -1.28 -3.70 -18.14
C PHE A 135 -1.35 -4.59 -19.40
N HIS A 136 -2.47 -5.28 -19.57
CA HIS A 136 -2.77 -6.21 -20.66
C HIS A 136 -2.60 -5.64 -22.09
N LEU A 137 -2.64 -4.32 -22.25
CA LEU A 137 -2.43 -3.66 -23.55
C LEU A 137 -0.96 -3.31 -23.83
N ASN A 138 -0.07 -3.47 -22.86
CA ASN A 138 1.34 -3.15 -23.03
C ASN A 138 2.10 -4.37 -23.55
N LYS A 139 2.68 -4.23 -24.75
CA LYS A 139 3.44 -5.28 -25.40
C LYS A 139 4.93 -4.94 -25.36
N GLY A 140 5.74 -5.96 -25.10
CA GLY A 140 7.20 -5.86 -25.07
C GLY A 140 7.75 -4.97 -23.93
N TRP A 141 9.05 -5.07 -23.73
CA TRP A 141 9.79 -4.28 -22.76
C TRP A 141 11.23 -4.07 -23.23
N ASN A 142 11.89 -3.03 -22.70
CA ASN A 142 13.31 -2.76 -22.94
C ASN A 142 14.03 -2.61 -21.59
N PRO A 143 15.29 -3.09 -21.45
CA PRO A 143 16.06 -2.95 -20.21
C PRO A 143 16.33 -1.50 -19.80
N LYS A 144 16.34 -0.58 -20.76
CA LYS A 144 16.43 0.85 -20.53
C LYS A 144 15.29 1.59 -21.22
N VAL A 145 14.76 2.61 -20.55
CA VAL A 145 13.63 3.42 -21.03
C VAL A 145 13.94 4.91 -20.87
N LYS A 146 13.29 5.75 -21.67
CA LYS A 146 13.35 7.21 -21.53
C LYS A 146 12.10 7.66 -20.78
N PRO A 147 12.18 7.96 -19.47
CA PRO A 147 11.04 8.49 -18.74
C PRO A 147 10.66 9.89 -19.23
N PRO A 148 9.39 10.32 -19.05
CA PRO A 148 8.96 11.67 -19.38
C PRO A 148 9.61 12.74 -18.49
N ARG A 149 9.99 12.36 -17.25
CA ARG A 149 10.70 13.20 -16.29
C ARG A 149 12.20 12.89 -16.39
N GLY A 150 13.09 13.88 -16.26
CA GLY A 150 14.55 13.69 -16.15
C GLY A 150 15.38 14.62 -17.03
N LYS A 151 16.69 14.74 -16.72
CA LYS A 151 17.66 15.50 -17.54
C LYS A 151 17.70 14.96 -18.97
N HIS A 152 17.79 15.87 -19.93
CA HIS A 152 17.80 15.66 -21.38
C HIS A 152 18.28 14.28 -21.85
N ASP A 153 17.39 13.58 -22.57
CA ASP A 153 17.65 12.39 -23.40
C ASP A 153 18.29 11.14 -22.75
N ALA A 154 18.54 11.14 -21.45
CA ALA A 154 19.17 10.00 -20.77
C ALA A 154 18.20 8.82 -20.62
N LYS A 155 18.59 7.66 -21.16
CA LYS A 155 17.89 6.39 -20.91
C LYS A 155 18.26 5.86 -19.51
N LEU A 156 17.26 5.56 -18.70
CA LEU A 156 17.42 4.98 -17.35
C LEU A 156 17.13 3.48 -17.37
N GLY A 157 17.72 2.73 -16.42
CA GLY A 157 17.37 1.33 -16.22
C GLY A 157 15.88 1.16 -15.89
N LEU A 158 15.21 0.19 -16.49
CA LEU A 158 13.76 0.00 -16.39
C LEU A 158 13.28 -0.06 -14.93
N PHE A 159 13.96 -0.82 -14.09
CA PHE A 159 13.60 -0.99 -12.68
C PHE A 159 13.81 0.27 -11.82
N ALA A 160 14.55 1.26 -12.31
CA ALA A 160 14.68 2.58 -11.69
C ALA A 160 13.56 3.56 -12.12
N THR A 161 12.57 3.09 -12.88
CA THR A 161 11.42 3.89 -13.35
C THR A 161 10.10 3.28 -12.91
N ARG A 162 8.97 3.86 -13.34
CA ARG A 162 7.62 3.27 -13.25
C ARG A 162 6.99 3.04 -14.63
N SER A 163 7.81 2.78 -15.67
CA SER A 163 7.29 2.46 -17.00
C SER A 163 6.34 1.25 -16.97
N PRO A 164 5.22 1.26 -17.70
CA PRO A 164 4.31 0.11 -17.80
C PRO A 164 4.82 -0.99 -18.75
N HIS A 165 5.83 -0.71 -19.58
CA HIS A 165 6.46 -1.70 -20.47
C HIS A 165 7.53 -2.49 -19.72
N ARG A 166 7.13 -3.60 -19.08
CA ARG A 166 7.96 -4.42 -18.18
C ARG A 166 7.89 -5.91 -18.52
N PRO A 167 8.87 -6.72 -18.07
CA PRO A 167 8.81 -8.18 -18.18
C PRO A 167 7.49 -8.75 -17.64
N ASN A 168 7.09 -8.30 -16.45
CA ASN A 168 5.78 -8.51 -15.86
C ASN A 168 5.09 -7.15 -15.79
N PRO A 169 4.12 -6.85 -16.68
CA PRO A 169 3.49 -5.53 -16.78
C PRO A 169 2.46 -5.33 -15.66
N ILE A 170 2.93 -5.35 -14.41
CA ILE A 170 2.12 -5.18 -13.21
C ILE A 170 2.08 -3.69 -12.83
N GLY A 171 0.88 -3.17 -12.65
CA GLY A 171 0.61 -1.84 -12.12
C GLY A 171 0.42 -1.85 -10.61
N LEU A 172 0.76 -0.72 -9.98
CA LEU A 172 0.56 -0.49 -8.55
C LEU A 172 0.02 0.92 -8.34
N SER A 173 -1.19 1.03 -7.84
CA SER A 173 -1.88 2.31 -7.67
C SER A 173 -2.42 2.43 -6.25
N ALA A 174 -2.09 3.53 -5.56
CA ALA A 174 -2.73 3.88 -4.29
C ALA A 174 -3.99 4.71 -4.61
N CYS A 175 -5.15 4.16 -4.32
CA CYS A 175 -6.44 4.79 -4.62
C CYS A 175 -7.18 5.12 -3.33
N LYS A 176 -7.89 6.25 -3.29
CA LYS A 176 -8.75 6.61 -2.16
C LYS A 176 -10.06 5.83 -2.27
N ILE A 177 -10.46 5.12 -1.22
CA ILE A 177 -11.76 4.44 -1.17
C ILE A 177 -12.85 5.49 -0.96
N HIS A 178 -13.87 5.45 -1.82
CA HIS A 178 -15.03 6.33 -1.72
C HIS A 178 -16.23 5.59 -1.12
N SER A 179 -16.49 4.36 -1.57
CA SER A 179 -17.54 3.50 -1.03
C SER A 179 -17.34 2.05 -1.43
N VAL A 180 -17.94 1.13 -0.68
CA VAL A 180 -17.97 -0.31 -0.97
C VAL A 180 -19.43 -0.76 -1.09
N ASP A 181 -19.82 -1.31 -2.25
CA ASP A 181 -21.09 -2.00 -2.44
C ASP A 181 -20.84 -3.51 -2.44
N HIS A 182 -21.03 -4.11 -1.26
CA HIS A 182 -20.84 -5.54 -1.04
C HIS A 182 -21.76 -6.39 -1.91
N ARG A 183 -23.02 -5.98 -2.12
CA ARG A 183 -24.00 -6.78 -2.88
C ARG A 183 -23.65 -6.84 -4.37
N GLN A 184 -23.14 -5.74 -4.90
CA GLN A 184 -22.72 -5.68 -6.30
C GLN A 184 -21.28 -6.15 -6.52
N GLY A 185 -20.48 -6.27 -5.44
CA GLY A 185 -19.05 -6.54 -5.53
C GLY A 185 -18.31 -5.37 -6.19
N VAL A 186 -18.65 -4.13 -5.81
CA VAL A 186 -18.11 -2.92 -6.43
C VAL A 186 -17.44 -2.05 -5.38
N VAL A 187 -16.21 -1.64 -5.63
CA VAL A 187 -15.50 -0.64 -4.81
C VAL A 187 -15.34 0.62 -5.65
N ARG A 188 -15.93 1.74 -5.21
CA ARG A 188 -15.75 3.04 -5.84
C ARG A 188 -14.49 3.68 -5.27
N VAL A 189 -13.60 4.12 -6.15
CA VAL A 189 -12.31 4.69 -5.77
C VAL A 189 -12.02 5.99 -6.53
N ALA A 190 -11.26 6.88 -5.91
CA ALA A 190 -10.73 8.09 -6.54
C ALA A 190 -9.21 7.99 -6.72
N GLY A 191 -8.70 8.66 -7.76
CA GLY A 191 -7.27 8.66 -8.09
C GLY A 191 -6.85 7.49 -8.96
N LEU A 192 -7.70 7.01 -9.87
CA LEU A 192 -7.30 5.97 -10.83
C LEU A 192 -6.39 6.55 -11.91
N ASP A 193 -5.30 5.84 -12.22
CA ASP A 193 -4.39 6.07 -13.35
C ASP A 193 -4.48 4.94 -14.40
N LEU A 194 -5.66 4.33 -14.50
CA LEU A 194 -5.87 3.07 -15.23
C LEU A 194 -6.95 3.23 -16.31
N LEU A 195 -6.71 2.58 -17.45
CA LEU A 195 -7.70 2.51 -18.54
C LEU A 195 -8.93 1.69 -18.14
N ASP A 196 -10.08 2.03 -18.71
CA ASP A 196 -11.28 1.22 -18.64
C ASP A 196 -11.01 -0.21 -19.14
N GLY A 197 -11.51 -1.19 -18.40
CA GLY A 197 -11.28 -2.61 -18.67
C GLY A 197 -9.92 -3.14 -18.19
N THR A 198 -9.08 -2.34 -17.51
CA THR A 198 -7.84 -2.84 -16.93
C THR A 198 -8.12 -3.97 -15.93
N PRO A 199 -7.54 -5.18 -16.11
CA PRO A 199 -7.70 -6.27 -15.16
C PRO A 199 -6.99 -6.01 -13.85
N VAL A 200 -7.64 -6.38 -12.76
CA VAL A 200 -7.12 -6.31 -11.40
C VAL A 200 -6.69 -7.69 -10.97
N LEU A 201 -5.48 -7.79 -10.43
CA LEU A 201 -4.92 -9.00 -9.85
C LEU A 201 -5.18 -9.07 -8.35
N ASP A 202 -5.11 -7.94 -7.65
CA ASP A 202 -5.27 -7.90 -6.21
C ASP A 202 -5.71 -6.52 -5.69
N LEU A 203 -6.29 -6.51 -4.49
CA LEU A 203 -6.62 -5.31 -3.73
C LEU A 203 -6.18 -5.51 -2.28
N LYS A 204 -5.44 -4.55 -1.73
CA LYS A 204 -4.96 -4.59 -0.33
C LYS A 204 -5.27 -3.27 0.37
N PRO A 205 -5.55 -3.26 1.68
CA PRO A 205 -5.64 -2.01 2.43
C PRO A 205 -4.30 -1.28 2.39
N TYR A 206 -4.34 0.05 2.25
CA TYR A 206 -3.16 0.89 2.45
C TYR A 206 -3.02 1.18 3.94
N VAL A 207 -1.85 0.89 4.50
CA VAL A 207 -1.59 1.00 5.93
C VAL A 207 -0.50 2.04 6.17
N PRO A 208 -0.83 3.27 6.62
CA PRO A 208 0.12 4.38 6.65
C PRO A 208 1.42 4.11 7.41
N TYR A 209 1.36 3.43 8.56
CA TYR A 209 2.58 3.15 9.34
C TYR A 209 3.57 2.21 8.60
N ALA A 210 3.08 1.42 7.64
CA ALA A 210 3.88 0.46 6.88
C ALA A 210 4.21 0.95 5.47
N ASP A 211 3.32 1.74 4.85
CA ASP A 211 3.41 2.12 3.44
C ASP A 211 3.89 3.56 3.21
N ALA A 212 3.77 4.44 4.21
CA ALA A 212 4.13 5.86 4.07
C ALA A 212 5.56 6.13 4.56
N PHE A 213 6.47 6.40 3.62
CA PHE A 213 7.85 6.82 3.90
C PHE A 213 8.10 8.24 3.38
N PRO A 214 7.55 9.29 4.03
CA PRO A 214 7.55 10.66 3.49
C PRO A 214 8.95 11.26 3.30
N HIS A 215 9.95 10.74 4.01
CA HIS A 215 11.34 11.21 3.93
C HIS A 215 12.26 10.32 3.08
N ALA A 216 11.70 9.37 2.33
CA ALA A 216 12.48 8.51 1.45
C ALA A 216 13.12 9.30 0.29
N ARG A 217 14.35 8.97 -0.08
CA ARG A 217 15.01 9.56 -1.24
C ARG A 217 14.44 8.98 -2.54
N ALA A 218 14.06 9.81 -3.51
CA ALA A 218 13.49 9.36 -4.79
C ALA A 218 14.51 9.32 -5.96
N GLY A 219 15.81 9.23 -5.64
CA GLY A 219 16.86 9.04 -6.63
C GLY A 219 16.97 10.18 -7.64
N TRP A 220 16.95 9.86 -8.94
CA TRP A 220 17.12 10.82 -10.04
C TRP A 220 16.00 11.87 -10.12
N LEU A 221 14.84 11.62 -9.50
CA LEU A 221 13.76 12.61 -9.36
C LEU A 221 14.13 13.76 -8.40
N ASN A 222 15.02 13.51 -7.43
CA ASN A 222 15.46 14.52 -6.47
C ASN A 222 16.65 15.36 -7.00
N SER A 223 17.33 14.91 -8.06
CA SER A 223 18.53 15.56 -8.62
C SER A 223 18.25 16.62 -9.69
N SER A 224 16.99 16.81 -10.08
CA SER A 224 16.57 17.93 -10.93
C SER A 224 16.46 19.18 -10.07
N ASP A 225 17.33 20.16 -10.33
CA ASP A 225 17.27 21.48 -9.72
C ASP A 225 15.84 22.04 -9.78
N ARG A 226 15.24 22.26 -8.60
CA ARG A 226 13.99 23.01 -8.38
C ARG A 226 12.80 22.62 -9.26
N VAL A 227 12.34 21.38 -9.15
CA VAL A 227 10.99 21.03 -9.60
C VAL A 227 10.14 20.84 -8.34
N THR A 228 9.35 21.85 -7.99
CA THR A 228 8.35 21.76 -6.92
C THR A 228 7.30 20.70 -7.27
N VAL A 229 6.49 20.26 -6.30
CA VAL A 229 5.34 19.36 -6.58
C VAL A 229 4.41 19.98 -7.63
N ASP A 230 4.32 21.30 -7.68
CA ASP A 230 3.58 22.04 -8.69
C ASP A 230 4.24 22.00 -10.07
N ASP A 231 5.57 22.13 -10.16
CA ASP A 231 6.31 21.99 -11.42
C ASP A 231 6.25 20.55 -11.97
N LEU A 232 6.20 19.55 -11.09
CA LEU A 232 6.00 18.13 -11.46
C LEU A 232 4.61 17.90 -12.06
N ALA A 233 3.63 18.66 -11.59
CA ALA A 233 2.25 18.55 -12.02
C ALA A 233 1.98 19.33 -13.33
N GLU A 234 2.72 20.43 -13.57
CA GLU A 234 2.72 21.14 -14.86
C GLU A 234 3.49 20.38 -15.96
N ALA A 235 4.61 19.71 -15.64
CA ALA A 235 5.29 18.84 -16.62
C ALA A 235 4.49 17.57 -16.97
N ASP A 236 3.57 17.17 -16.10
CA ASP A 236 2.61 16.09 -16.33
C ASP A 236 1.32 16.57 -17.00
N ARG A 237 1.18 17.88 -17.28
CA ARG A 237 0.06 18.45 -18.02
C ARG A 237 0.00 17.74 -19.38
N LEU A 238 -1.05 16.95 -19.55
CA LEU A 238 -1.44 16.44 -20.85
C LEU A 238 -1.84 17.67 -21.66
N ASP A 239 -0.90 18.19 -22.48
CA ASP A 239 -1.18 19.23 -23.45
C ASP A 239 -2.25 18.69 -24.41
N TYR A 240 -3.49 19.00 -24.07
CA TYR A 240 -4.69 18.81 -24.83
C TYR A 240 -4.57 19.64 -26.10
N TRP A 241 -4.06 19.06 -27.19
CA TRP A 241 -4.17 19.72 -28.48
C TRP A 241 -4.29 18.73 -29.66
N PRO A 242 -5.50 18.55 -30.24
CA PRO A 242 -6.81 19.05 -29.82
C PRO A 242 -7.54 18.07 -28.88
N PRO A 243 -8.49 18.55 -28.04
CA PRO A 243 -9.36 17.72 -27.21
C PRO A 243 -10.11 16.64 -28.01
N PRO A 244 -10.25 15.42 -27.48
CA PRO A 244 -11.22 14.44 -27.98
C PRO A 244 -12.64 15.04 -28.01
N LYS A 245 -13.35 14.86 -29.12
CA LYS A 245 -14.66 15.49 -29.40
C LYS A 245 -15.78 15.20 -28.38
N HIS A 246 -15.57 14.25 -27.47
CA HIS A 246 -16.54 13.82 -26.46
C HIS A 246 -16.31 14.46 -25.09
N ILE A 247 -15.36 15.38 -24.97
CA ILE A 247 -14.97 16.04 -23.73
C ILE A 247 -15.42 17.50 -23.84
N LYS A 248 -16.59 17.78 -23.29
CA LYS A 248 -17.13 19.13 -23.07
C LYS A 248 -16.87 19.57 -21.64
#